data_AF-A0A821VJ70-F1
#
_entry.id   AF-A0A821VJ70-F1
#
_cell.length_a   1.000
_cell.length_b   1.000
_cell.length_c   1.000
_cell.angle_alpha   90.00
_cell.angle_beta   90.00
_cell.angle_gamma   90.00
#
_symmetry.space_group_name_H-M   'P 1'
#
loop_
_entity.id
_entity.type
_entity.pdbx_description
1 polymer ?
#
loop_
_entity_poly.entity_id
_entity_poly.type
_entity_poly.pdbx_seq_one_letter_code
_entity_poly.pdbx_strand_id
1 'polypeptide(L)' 'KFSFESRRHPDYPFALALYINGLIDSRISTCCEYRHKRNVPLGGKQGLFGIVDVIDAKPCR' A
#
# COMPACT_ATOMS: atom_id res chain seq x y z
N LYS A 1 -1.68 0.60 -18.07
CA LYS A 1 -1.45 1.02 -16.67
C LYS A 1 -2.80 1.06 -15.98
N PHE A 2 -2.97 0.38 -14.85
CA PHE A 2 -4.20 0.42 -14.08
C PHE A 2 -3.92 0.97 -12.68
N SER A 3 -4.97 1.46 -12.04
CA SER A 3 -4.95 1.84 -10.63
C SER A 3 -6.23 1.31 -9.99
N PHE A 4 -6.15 1.04 -8.70
CA PHE A 4 -7.31 0.70 -7.89
C PHE A 4 -7.26 1.53 -6.60
N GLU A 5 -8.43 1.76 -6.02
CA GLU A 5 -8.57 2.44 -4.74
C GLU A 5 -8.93 1.40 -3.68
N SER A 6 -8.19 1.40 -2.57
CA SER A 6 -8.52 0.62 -1.38
C SER A 6 -9.03 1.56 -0.30
N ARG A 7 -10.24 1.32 0.21
CA ARG A 7 -10.81 2.07 1.34
C ARG A 7 -10.72 1.25 2.61
N ARG A 8 -10.21 1.87 3.68
CA ARG A 8 -10.13 1.25 5.01
C ARG A 8 -11.01 1.99 6.01
N HIS A 9 -11.50 1.27 7.02
CA HIS A 9 -12.17 1.90 8.15
C HIS A 9 -11.14 2.65 9.01
N PRO A 10 -11.37 3.91 9.45
CA PRO A 10 -10.36 4.72 10.13
C PRO A 10 -9.78 4.11 11.42
N ASP A 11 -10.62 3.43 12.20
CA ASP A 11 -10.27 2.95 13.56
C ASP A 11 -10.01 1.45 13.65
N TYR A 12 -9.83 0.77 12.51
CA TYR A 12 -9.53 -0.66 12.47
C TYR A 12 -8.15 -0.92 11.87
N PRO A 13 -7.44 -1.96 12.33
CA PRO A 13 -6.19 -2.37 11.72
C PRO A 13 -6.44 -2.72 10.25
N PHE A 14 -5.57 -2.21 9.38
CA PHE A 14 -5.62 -2.48 7.95
C PHE A 14 -4.32 -3.13 7.48
N ALA A 15 -4.48 -4.18 6.68
CA ALA A 15 -3.42 -4.79 5.90
C ALA A 15 -3.96 -5.17 4.52
N LEU A 16 -3.17 -4.89 3.49
CA LEU A 16 -3.41 -5.25 2.10
C LEU A 16 -2.19 -5.99 1.58
N ALA A 17 -2.42 -7.13 0.92
CA ALA A 17 -1.37 -7.91 0.27
C ALA A 17 -1.72 -8.04 -1.22
N LEU A 18 -0.77 -7.67 -2.07
CA LEU A 18 -0.90 -7.76 -3.52
C LEU A 18 -0.20 -9.04 -4.00
N TYR A 19 -0.92 -9.82 -4.80
CA TYR A 19 -0.43 -11.08 -5.35
C TYR A 19 -0.41 -11.02 -6.88
N ILE A 20 0.65 -11.57 -7.47
CA ILE A 20 0.80 -11.76 -8.90
C ILE A 20 1.08 -13.24 -9.14
N ASN A 21 0.19 -13.90 -9.89
CA ASN A 21 0.28 -15.33 -10.17
C ASN A 21 0.41 -16.20 -8.89
N GLY A 22 -0.26 -15.81 -7.81
CA GLY A 22 -0.23 -16.51 -6.52
C GLY A 22 1.00 -16.20 -5.66
N LEU A 23 1.97 -15.42 -6.15
CA LEU A 23 3.13 -14.96 -5.38
C LEU A 23 2.87 -13.58 -4.82
N ILE A 24 3.31 -13.33 -3.59
CA ILE A 24 3.16 -12.01 -2.97
C ILE A 24 4.17 -11.03 -3.56
N ASP A 25 3.69 -9.92 -4.09
CA ASP A 25 4.51 -8.82 -4.59
C ASP A 25 4.80 -7.81 -3.47
N SER A 26 3.74 -7.31 -2.84
CA SER A 26 3.86 -6.24 -1.84
C SER A 26 2.81 -6.34 -0.74
N ARG A 27 3.18 -5.82 0.44
CA ARG A 27 2.29 -5.68 1.60
C ARG A 27 2.22 -4.22 2.02
N ILE A 28 1.01 -3.75 2.26
CA ILE A 28 0.71 -2.42 2.78
C ILE A 28 -0.03 -2.59 4.09
N SER A 29 0.28 -1.77 5.08
CA SER A 29 -0.44 -1.70 6.35
C SER A 29 -0.64 -0.23 6.73
N THR A 30 -1.47 0.06 7.74
CA THR A 30 -1.70 1.43 8.22
C THR A 30 -0.39 2.17 8.59
N CYS A 31 0.58 1.48 9.19
CA CYS A 31 1.90 2.08 9.47
C CYS A 31 2.67 2.42 8.19
N CYS A 32 2.57 1.52 7.21
CA CYS A 32 3.37 1.56 6.01
C CYS A 32 2.81 2.58 5.02
N GLU A 33 1.50 2.66 4.82
CA GLU A 33 0.88 3.59 3.85
C GLU A 33 1.32 5.05 4.09
N TYR A 34 1.41 5.46 5.37
CA TYR A 34 1.86 6.80 5.75
C TYR A 34 3.33 7.06 5.41
N ARG A 35 4.19 6.04 5.51
CA ARG A 35 5.64 6.17 5.30
C ARG A 35 6.05 6.09 3.83
N HIS A 36 5.19 5.60 2.95
CA HIS A 36 5.54 5.40 1.56
C HIS A 36 5.53 6.71 0.79
N LYS A 37 6.56 6.90 -0.05
CA LYS A 37 6.64 8.02 -0.97
C LYS A 37 5.76 7.78 -2.18
N ARG A 38 5.11 8.84 -2.65
CA ARG A 38 4.29 8.83 -3.87
C ARG A 38 5.13 8.34 -5.07
N ASN A 39 4.54 7.48 -5.89
CA ASN A 39 5.13 6.90 -7.10
C ASN A 39 6.43 6.10 -6.89
N VAL A 40 6.74 5.69 -5.65
CA VAL A 40 7.85 4.77 -5.38
C VAL A 40 7.34 3.33 -5.39
N PRO A 41 8.06 2.40 -6.04
CA PRO A 41 7.72 0.98 -6.00
C PRO A 41 7.65 0.43 -4.57
N LEU A 42 6.56 -0.28 -4.27
CA LEU A 42 6.33 -0.97 -3.01
C LEU A 42 7.25 -2.20 -2.95
N GLY A 43 7.94 -2.39 -1.83
CA GLY A 43 8.87 -3.52 -1.68
C GLY A 43 10.25 -3.31 -2.34
N GLY A 44 10.57 -2.10 -2.80
CA GLY A 44 11.90 -1.75 -3.32
C GLY A 44 12.00 -1.82 -4.84
N LYS A 45 13.23 -1.91 -5.38
CA LYS A 45 13.50 -1.72 -6.83
C LYS A 45 12.74 -2.67 -7.77
N GLN A 46 12.30 -3.83 -7.28
CA GLN A 46 11.59 -4.85 -8.06
C GLN A 46 10.07 -4.82 -7.86
N GLY A 47 9.56 -3.89 -7.05
CA GLY A 47 8.13 -3.74 -6.81
C GLY A 47 7.35 -3.44 -8.08
N LEU A 48 6.28 -4.20 -8.32
CA LEU A 48 5.44 -4.02 -9.50
C LEU A 48 4.32 -3.00 -9.27
N PHE A 49 3.97 -2.79 -8.01
CA PHE A 49 2.99 -1.77 -7.60
C PHE A 49 3.66 -0.59 -6.92
N GLY A 50 3.04 0.58 -7.02
CA GLY A 50 3.46 1.81 -6.35
C GLY A 50 2.25 2.57 -5.83
N ILE A 51 2.43 3.34 -4.76
CA ILE A 51 1.35 4.17 -4.21
C ILE A 51 1.22 5.44 -5.03
N VAL A 52 0.03 5.64 -5.60
CA VAL A 52 -0.32 6.86 -6.35
C VAL A 52 -0.73 7.97 -5.40
N ASP A 53 -1.54 7.66 -4.39
CA ASP A 53 -1.94 8.61 -3.36
C ASP A 53 -2.46 7.89 -2.11
N VAL A 54 -2.46 8.60 -0.98
CA VAL A 54 -3.14 8.16 0.26
C VAL A 54 -3.84 9.36 0.87
N ILE A 55 -5.16 9.27 1.00
CA ILE A 55 -5.98 10.28 1.66
C ILE A 55 -6.11 9.89 3.14
N ASP A 56 -5.97 10.85 4.05
CA ASP A 56 -6.08 10.65 5.51
C ASP A 56 -5.16 9.54 6.04
N ALA A 57 -3.94 9.46 5.49
CA ALA A 57 -2.89 8.61 6.03
C ALA A 57 -2.61 9.00 7.48
N LYS A 58 -2.85 8.08 8.42
CA LYS A 58 -2.52 8.29 9.83
C LYS A 58 -1.30 7.47 10.19
N PRO A 59 -0.28 8.03 10.86
CA PRO A 59 0.78 7.22 11.43
C PRO A 59 0.14 6.24 12.41
N CYS A 60 0.63 5.00 12.43
CA CYS A 60 0.31 4.13 13.54
C CYS A 60 0.88 4.70 14.85
N ARG A 61 0.14 4.50 15.95
CA ARG A 61 0.63 4.79 17.30
C ARG A 61 1.76 3.85 17.68
#